data_AF-A0A328PPQ6-F1
#
_entry.id   AF-A0A328PPQ6-F1
#
_cell.length_a   1.000
_cell.length_b   1.000
_cell.length_c   1.000
_cell.angle_alpha   90.00
_cell.angle_beta   90.00
_cell.angle_gamma   90.00
#
_symmetry.space_group_name_H-M   'P 1'
#
loop_
_entity.id
_entity.type
_entity.pdbx_description
1 polymer ?
#
loop_
_entity_poly.entity_id
_entity_poly.type
_entity_poly.pdbx_seq_one_letter_code
_entity_poly.pdbx_strand_id
1 'polypeptide(L)'
;MRSVFNLGLFKEQLREELSVFEFSFIKRVFTQSAFGFSVFGLLVCSLTALIEAGQASSVFSHYGFGVLGGILALFSGLALMFYYLPKYHSNPLEVTPKFVKRAYFCLICTYGIVFCGLFKALKLLAVLGDNKSFGWMSSSMLLGVGLFGTTLLVYAIPVLIGLGMKKHSSALKLSRFLRTCYIAYLVLFLIGLVATLAVSSDSTYRMYNFLMVLLSGVIIFTAPVLTVYRMKTVIKYLDQTDMVAIKKWELFFVFEALTQLMQMAVYLVRLLCSLCAGSIYSSSSKD
;
A
#
# COMPACT_ATOMS: atom_id res chain seq x y z
N MET A 1 -21.78 -11.23 -5.98
CA MET A 1 -20.95 -10.12 -6.52
C MET A 1 -20.67 -10.41 -7.99
N ARG A 2 -21.22 -9.62 -8.93
CA ARG A 2 -20.85 -9.75 -10.35
C ARG A 2 -19.38 -9.37 -10.52
N SER A 3 -18.63 -10.10 -11.33
CA SER A 3 -17.22 -9.80 -11.61
C SER A 3 -17.05 -8.34 -12.02
N VAL A 4 -16.37 -7.54 -11.19
CA VAL A 4 -16.05 -6.12 -11.45
C VAL A 4 -15.09 -5.99 -12.65
N PHE A 5 -14.43 -7.09 -13.02
CA PHE A 5 -13.50 -7.14 -14.14
C PHE A 5 -14.11 -7.94 -15.30
N ASN A 6 -14.27 -7.28 -16.46
CA ASN A 6 -14.64 -7.92 -17.71
C ASN A 6 -13.44 -7.86 -18.65
N LEU A 7 -12.89 -9.03 -18.96
CA LEU A 7 -11.66 -9.16 -19.75
C LEU A 7 -11.82 -8.71 -21.21
N GLY A 8 -13.05 -8.79 -21.76
CA GLY A 8 -13.39 -8.26 -23.08
C GLY A 8 -13.37 -6.73 -23.11
N LEU A 9 -14.09 -6.10 -22.18
CA LEU A 9 -14.09 -4.63 -22.01
C LEU A 9 -12.69 -4.09 -21.69
N PHE A 10 -11.88 -4.81 -20.90
CA PHE A 10 -10.49 -4.46 -20.64
C PHE A 10 -9.64 -4.42 -21.93
N LYS A 11 -9.78 -5.43 -22.80
CA LYS A 11 -9.08 -5.49 -24.10
C LYS A 11 -9.50 -4.37 -25.05
N GLU A 12 -10.78 -3.98 -25.05
CA GLU A 12 -11.28 -2.86 -25.84
C GLU A 12 -10.74 -1.53 -25.32
N GLN A 13 -10.82 -1.30 -24.01
CA GLN A 13 -10.31 -0.07 -23.38
C GLN A 13 -8.79 0.07 -23.49
N LEU A 14 -8.03 -1.03 -23.56
CA LEU A 14 -6.59 -1.03 -23.83
C LEU A 14 -6.23 -0.44 -25.20
N ARG A 15 -7.14 -0.50 -26.18
CA ARG A 15 -6.94 0.02 -27.54
C ARG A 15 -7.30 1.50 -27.67
N GLU A 16 -8.15 2.01 -26.78
CA GLU A 16 -8.53 3.42 -26.75
C GLU A 16 -7.38 4.33 -26.27
N GLU A 17 -7.27 5.49 -26.90
CA GLU A 17 -6.36 6.56 -26.46
C GLU A 17 -6.85 7.17 -25.14
N LEU A 18 -5.93 7.60 -24.28
CA LEU A 18 -6.31 8.44 -23.15
C LEU A 18 -6.47 9.88 -23.63
N SER A 19 -7.64 10.45 -23.37
CA SER A 19 -7.82 11.89 -23.42
C SER A 19 -6.92 12.61 -22.42
N VAL A 20 -6.61 13.88 -22.69
CA VAL A 20 -5.83 14.74 -21.79
C VAL A 20 -6.49 14.84 -20.41
N PHE A 21 -7.82 14.85 -20.37
CA PHE A 21 -8.61 14.87 -19.14
C PHE A 21 -8.41 13.59 -18.32
N GLU A 22 -8.60 12.41 -18.92
CA GLU A 22 -8.41 11.11 -18.25
C GLU A 22 -7.00 10.98 -17.69
N PHE A 23 -6.00 11.34 -18.50
CA PHE A 23 -4.61 11.29 -18.07
C PHE A 23 -4.34 12.24 -16.89
N SER A 24 -4.86 13.47 -16.95
CA SER A 24 -4.74 14.44 -15.86
C SER A 24 -5.44 13.95 -14.59
N PHE A 25 -6.61 13.31 -14.71
CA PHE A 25 -7.33 12.75 -13.58
C PHE A 25 -6.54 11.63 -12.90
N ILE A 26 -6.07 10.65 -13.68
CA ILE A 26 -5.26 9.53 -13.18
C ILE A 26 -4.01 10.07 -12.48
N LYS A 27 -3.28 11.01 -13.12
CA LYS A 27 -2.10 11.62 -12.53
C LYS A 27 -2.43 12.27 -11.17
N ARG A 28 -3.50 13.07 -11.07
CA ARG A 28 -3.88 13.72 -9.81
C ARG A 28 -4.18 12.71 -8.71
N VAL A 29 -4.95 11.67 -9.00
CA VAL A 29 -5.28 10.62 -8.03
C VAL A 29 -4.02 9.94 -7.51
N PHE A 30 -3.13 9.49 -8.40
CA PHE A 30 -1.90 8.81 -7.97
C PHE A 30 -0.95 9.75 -7.23
N THR A 31 -0.82 11.01 -7.67
CA THR A 31 0.01 12.01 -6.96
C THR A 31 -0.54 12.32 -5.56
N GLN A 32 -1.85 12.53 -5.42
CA GLN A 32 -2.48 12.77 -4.10
C GLN A 32 -2.37 11.54 -3.20
N SER A 33 -2.52 10.34 -3.75
CA SER A 33 -2.37 9.09 -3.01
C SER A 33 -0.94 8.90 -2.53
N ALA A 34 0.06 9.13 -3.39
CA ALA A 34 1.47 9.04 -3.03
C ALA A 34 1.83 10.07 -1.95
N PHE A 35 1.40 11.33 -2.11
CA PHE A 35 1.62 12.37 -1.10
C PHE A 35 0.96 12.02 0.24
N GLY A 36 -0.32 11.63 0.22
CA GLY A 36 -1.05 11.24 1.43
C GLY A 36 -0.40 10.04 2.15
N PHE A 37 0.07 9.05 1.38
CA PHE A 37 0.79 7.89 1.92
C PHE A 37 2.16 8.26 2.50
N SER A 38 2.92 9.16 1.86
CA SER A 38 4.18 9.68 2.42
C SER A 38 3.97 10.38 3.76
N VAL A 39 2.99 11.29 3.82
CA VAL A 39 2.67 12.05 5.04
C VAL A 39 2.23 11.10 6.14
N PHE A 40 1.40 10.11 5.81
CA PHE A 40 1.02 9.05 6.74
C PHE A 40 2.23 8.26 7.24
N GLY A 41 3.14 7.83 6.36
CA GLY A 41 4.34 7.09 6.72
C GLY A 41 5.23 7.88 7.68
N LEU A 42 5.47 9.17 7.39
CA LEU A 42 6.20 10.07 8.28
C LEU A 42 5.52 10.18 9.65
N LEU A 43 4.20 10.37 9.66
CA LEU A 43 3.41 10.44 10.90
C LEU A 43 3.55 9.16 11.73
N VAL A 44 3.47 7.98 11.11
CA VAL A 44 3.65 6.69 11.80
C VAL A 44 5.07 6.54 12.34
N CYS A 45 6.10 6.88 11.55
CA CYS A 45 7.50 6.85 11.98
C CYS A 45 7.72 7.76 13.20
N SER A 46 7.24 9.00 13.14
CA SER A 46 7.38 9.98 14.22
C SER A 46 6.62 9.55 15.48
N LEU A 47 5.38 9.07 15.34
CA LEU A 47 4.61 8.55 16.48
C LEU A 47 5.29 7.33 17.11
N THR A 48 5.79 6.41 16.31
CA THR A 48 6.51 5.24 16.80
C THR A 48 7.78 5.65 17.56
N ALA A 49 8.57 6.57 17.00
CA ALA A 49 9.77 7.10 17.67
C ALA A 49 9.44 7.84 18.98
N LEU A 50 8.34 8.61 19.04
CA LEU A 50 7.87 9.26 20.25
C LEU A 50 7.45 8.27 21.33
N ILE A 51 6.74 7.20 20.95
CA ILE A 51 6.35 6.11 21.85
C ILE A 51 7.60 5.42 22.42
N GLU A 52 8.67 5.31 21.63
CA GLU A 52 9.93 4.72 22.08
C GLU A 52 10.78 5.64 22.97
N ALA A 53 10.73 6.96 22.75
CA ALA A 53 11.53 7.93 23.51
C ALA A 53 10.93 8.32 24.87
N GLY A 54 9.61 8.16 25.06
CA GLY A 54 8.95 8.55 26.30
C GLY A 54 9.18 7.59 27.47
N GLN A 55 9.34 8.13 28.69
CA GLN A 55 9.25 7.41 29.99
C GLN A 55 7.87 6.74 30.27
N ALA A 56 7.03 6.53 29.25
CA ALA A 56 5.81 5.73 29.32
C ALA A 56 6.10 4.21 29.29
N SER A 57 7.33 3.82 29.60
CA SER A 57 7.84 2.44 29.58
C SER A 57 7.33 1.58 30.73
N SER A 58 6.62 2.12 31.72
CA SER A 58 6.15 1.34 32.88
C SER A 58 4.64 1.05 32.91
N VAL A 59 3.78 1.92 32.36
CA VAL A 59 2.31 1.75 32.44
C VAL A 59 1.68 1.36 31.09
N PHE A 60 2.25 1.81 29.97
CA PHE A 60 1.76 1.50 28.61
C PHE A 60 2.54 0.36 27.91
N SER A 61 3.63 -0.12 28.50
CA SER A 61 4.64 -0.93 27.81
C SER A 61 4.28 -2.38 27.58
N HIS A 62 3.44 -3.00 28.43
CA HIS A 62 3.19 -4.44 28.34
C HIS A 62 1.77 -4.84 27.91
N TYR A 63 0.70 -4.12 28.31
CA TYR A 63 -0.67 -4.57 27.99
C TYR A 63 -1.63 -3.46 27.53
N GLY A 64 -1.53 -2.24 28.07
CA GLY A 64 -2.50 -1.16 27.81
C GLY A 64 -2.54 -0.66 26.36
N PHE A 65 -1.39 -0.33 25.76
CA PHE A 65 -1.35 0.16 24.37
C PHE A 65 -1.72 -0.92 23.35
N GLY A 66 -1.29 -2.16 23.58
CA GLY A 66 -1.53 -3.29 22.69
C GLY A 66 -3.01 -3.71 22.67
N VAL A 67 -3.64 -3.75 23.85
CA VAL A 67 -5.05 -4.20 23.96
C VAL A 67 -6.02 -3.09 23.58
N LEU A 68 -5.91 -1.87 24.15
CA LEU A 68 -6.80 -0.76 23.77
C LEU A 68 -6.57 -0.31 22.32
N GLY A 69 -5.31 -0.23 21.89
CA GLY A 69 -4.97 0.05 20.50
C GLY A 69 -5.49 -1.05 19.56
N GLY A 70 -5.30 -2.32 19.91
CA GLY A 70 -5.81 -3.45 19.13
C GLY A 70 -7.34 -3.44 19.01
N ILE A 71 -8.05 -3.17 20.11
CA ILE A 71 -9.51 -3.02 20.12
C ILE A 71 -9.95 -1.85 19.23
N LEU A 72 -9.30 -0.69 19.37
CA LEU A 72 -9.58 0.48 18.53
C LEU A 72 -9.31 0.20 17.04
N ALA A 73 -8.20 -0.45 16.71
CA ALA A 73 -7.86 -0.84 15.34
C ALA A 73 -8.86 -1.87 14.79
N LEU A 74 -9.35 -2.78 15.62
CA LEU A 74 -10.36 -3.76 15.23
C LEU A 74 -11.70 -3.09 14.95
N PHE A 75 -12.21 -2.25 15.86
CA PHE A 75 -13.48 -1.54 15.64
C PHE A 75 -13.42 -0.55 14.48
N SER A 76 -12.34 0.21 14.36
CA SER A 76 -12.13 1.13 13.23
C SER A 76 -11.94 0.38 11.91
N GLY A 77 -11.25 -0.76 11.92
CA GLY A 77 -11.09 -1.64 10.77
C GLY A 77 -12.39 -2.32 10.33
N LEU A 78 -13.21 -2.79 11.27
CA LEU A 78 -14.55 -3.32 11.00
C LEU A 78 -15.45 -2.22 10.41
N ALA A 79 -15.44 -1.02 10.99
CA ALA A 79 -16.17 0.11 10.43
C ALA A 79 -15.67 0.46 9.02
N LEU A 80 -14.36 0.39 8.78
CA LEU A 80 -13.78 0.60 7.46
C LEU A 80 -14.29 -0.43 6.45
N MET A 81 -14.21 -1.72 6.79
CA MET A 81 -14.51 -2.83 5.88
C MET A 81 -16.00 -3.02 5.62
N PHE A 82 -16.85 -2.83 6.64
CA PHE A 82 -18.29 -3.14 6.53
C PHE A 82 -19.17 -1.91 6.32
N TYR A 83 -18.71 -0.71 6.65
CA TYR A 83 -19.50 0.51 6.51
C TYR A 83 -18.90 1.50 5.51
N TYR A 84 -17.64 1.92 5.69
CA TYR A 84 -17.07 2.97 4.86
C TYR A 84 -16.76 2.50 3.44
N LEU A 85 -16.04 1.39 3.25
CA LEU A 85 -15.70 0.87 1.91
C LEU A 85 -16.95 0.53 1.09
N PRO A 86 -17.91 -0.29 1.59
CA PRO A 86 -19.05 -0.71 0.79
C PRO A 86 -19.92 0.47 0.39
N LYS A 87 -20.16 1.41 1.30
CA LYS A 87 -20.96 2.61 1.03
C LYS A 87 -20.28 3.56 0.05
N TYR A 88 -18.95 3.66 0.10
CA TYR A 88 -18.21 4.50 -0.84
C TYR A 88 -18.13 3.87 -2.24
N HIS A 89 -18.07 2.53 -2.31
CA HIS A 89 -18.15 1.78 -3.57
C HIS A 89 -19.53 1.82 -4.21
N SER A 90 -20.61 1.80 -3.41
CA SER A 90 -21.97 1.76 -3.94
C SER A 90 -22.40 3.09 -4.55
N ASN A 91 -22.21 4.21 -3.84
CA ASN A 91 -22.67 5.54 -4.28
C ASN A 91 -21.66 6.64 -3.90
N PRO A 92 -20.52 6.76 -4.59
CA PRO A 92 -19.50 7.77 -4.26
C PRO A 92 -19.97 9.22 -4.42
N LEU A 93 -20.96 9.47 -5.28
CA LEU A 93 -21.51 10.81 -5.54
C LEU A 93 -22.45 11.32 -4.44
N GLU A 94 -23.13 10.42 -3.71
CA GLU A 94 -24.10 10.79 -2.67
C GLU A 94 -23.46 10.98 -1.29
N VAL A 95 -22.17 10.71 -1.19
CA VAL A 95 -21.44 10.79 0.07
C VAL A 95 -21.24 12.24 0.52
N THR A 96 -21.59 12.51 1.78
CA THR A 96 -21.40 13.84 2.37
C THR A 96 -19.93 14.11 2.72
N PRO A 97 -19.46 15.37 2.69
CA PRO A 97 -18.08 15.71 3.07
C PRO A 97 -17.72 15.26 4.50
N LYS A 98 -18.68 15.27 5.42
CA LYS A 98 -18.52 14.77 6.80
C LYS A 98 -18.21 13.27 6.82
N PHE A 99 -18.88 12.48 5.98
CA PHE A 99 -18.59 11.06 5.85
C PHE A 99 -17.17 10.83 5.31
N VAL A 100 -16.76 11.55 4.25
CA VAL A 100 -15.42 11.40 3.66
C VAL A 100 -14.34 11.66 4.71
N LYS A 101 -14.46 12.75 5.47
CA LYS A 101 -13.51 13.06 6.57
C LYS A 101 -13.41 11.93 7.59
N ARG A 102 -14.55 11.36 8.01
CA ARG A 102 -14.59 10.24 8.97
C ARG A 102 -13.99 8.95 8.40
N ALA A 103 -14.23 8.66 7.12
CA ALA A 103 -13.66 7.50 6.44
C ALA A 103 -12.13 7.56 6.41
N TYR A 104 -11.57 8.70 5.99
CA TYR A 104 -10.12 8.94 5.99
C TYR A 104 -9.52 8.91 7.39
N PHE A 105 -10.21 9.49 8.38
CA PHE A 105 -9.78 9.43 9.78
C PHE A 105 -9.75 7.98 10.29
N CYS A 106 -10.81 7.19 10.04
CA CYS A 106 -10.83 5.77 10.38
C CYS A 106 -9.70 5.00 9.69
N LEU A 107 -9.41 5.29 8.41
CA LEU A 107 -8.30 4.67 7.67
C LEU A 107 -6.95 4.95 8.36
N ILE A 108 -6.67 6.23 8.65
CA ILE A 108 -5.41 6.66 9.29
C ILE A 108 -5.31 6.08 10.70
N CYS A 109 -6.37 6.10 11.50
CA CYS A 109 -6.35 5.53 12.85
C CYS A 109 -6.14 4.01 12.84
N THR A 110 -6.87 3.29 11.98
CA THR A 110 -6.77 1.82 11.87
C THR A 110 -5.34 1.42 11.52
N TYR A 111 -4.83 1.94 10.40
CA TYR A 111 -3.52 1.55 9.91
C TYR A 111 -2.39 2.17 10.74
N GLY A 112 -2.58 3.36 11.31
CA GLY A 112 -1.59 3.98 12.19
C GLY A 112 -1.30 3.11 13.41
N ILE A 113 -2.36 2.62 14.09
CA ILE A 113 -2.20 1.73 15.23
C ILE A 113 -1.59 0.39 14.80
N VAL A 114 -2.05 -0.18 13.67
CA VAL A 114 -1.52 -1.44 13.13
C VAL A 114 -0.03 -1.32 12.83
N PHE A 115 0.43 -0.27 12.13
CA PHE A 115 1.84 -0.10 11.81
C PHE A 115 2.70 0.19 13.04
N CYS A 116 2.24 1.00 14.00
CA CYS A 116 2.96 1.19 15.26
C CYS A 116 3.16 -0.13 16.01
N GLY A 117 2.11 -0.97 16.08
CA GLY A 117 2.20 -2.30 16.70
C GLY A 117 3.14 -3.25 15.95
N LEU A 118 3.04 -3.26 14.62
CA LEU A 118 3.88 -4.09 13.76
C LEU A 118 5.36 -3.68 13.80
N PHE A 119 5.67 -2.39 13.88
CA PHE A 119 7.06 -1.90 13.98
C PHE A 119 7.69 -2.33 15.30
N LYS A 120 6.94 -2.23 16.41
CA LYS A 120 7.38 -2.74 17.71
C LYS A 120 7.63 -4.25 17.68
N ALA A 121 6.76 -5.03 17.03
CA ALA A 121 6.93 -6.48 16.86
C ALA A 121 8.16 -6.83 16.02
N LEU A 122 8.37 -6.16 14.88
CA LEU A 122 9.55 -6.33 14.02
C LEU A 122 10.85 -6.03 14.76
N LYS A 123 10.89 -4.95 15.53
CA LYS A 123 12.06 -4.58 16.33
C LYS A 123 12.38 -5.62 17.40
N LEU A 124 11.37 -6.15 18.08
CA LEU A 124 11.56 -7.23 19.05
C LEU A 124 12.13 -8.50 18.40
N LEU A 125 11.60 -8.91 17.24
CA LEU A 125 12.10 -10.07 16.49
C LEU A 125 13.53 -9.87 15.99
N ALA A 126 13.88 -8.65 15.54
CA ALA A 126 15.23 -8.33 15.08
C ALA A 126 16.27 -8.42 16.22
N VAL A 127 15.91 -8.00 17.44
CA VAL A 127 16.77 -8.11 18.63
C VAL A 127 16.92 -9.57 19.08
N LEU A 128 15.83 -10.33 19.10
CA LEU A 128 15.86 -11.74 19.53
C LEU A 128 16.62 -12.66 18.56
N GLY A 129 16.70 -12.31 17.27
CA GLY A 129 17.39 -13.12 16.26
C GLY A 129 18.87 -12.84 16.07
N ASP A 130 19.47 -11.95 16.88
CA ASP A 130 20.89 -11.53 16.81
C ASP A 130 21.42 -11.29 15.38
N ASN A 131 20.55 -10.82 14.49
CA ASN A 131 20.85 -10.70 13.07
C ASN A 131 21.58 -9.38 12.77
N LYS A 132 22.91 -9.44 12.70
CA LYS A 132 23.75 -8.31 12.28
C LYS A 132 23.34 -7.74 10.89
N SER A 133 22.82 -8.57 10.00
CA SER A 133 22.34 -8.16 8.66
C SER A 133 21.06 -7.31 8.67
N PHE A 134 20.31 -7.29 9.77
CA PHE A 134 19.08 -6.50 9.94
C PHE A 134 19.27 -5.28 10.87
N GLY A 135 20.51 -4.82 11.08
CA GLY A 135 20.82 -3.68 11.97
C GLY A 135 20.04 -2.39 11.65
N TRP A 136 19.59 -2.19 10.40
CA TRP A 136 18.72 -1.08 9.99
C TRP A 136 17.29 -1.15 10.58
N MET A 137 16.83 -2.34 11.00
CA MET A 137 15.53 -2.53 11.67
C MET A 137 15.53 -2.06 13.14
N SER A 138 16.69 -1.75 13.72
CA SER A 138 16.80 -1.23 15.08
C SER A 138 16.22 0.19 15.23
N SER A 139 16.19 0.96 14.13
CA SER A 139 15.61 2.29 14.06
C SER A 139 14.24 2.25 13.40
N SER A 140 13.21 2.60 14.16
CA SER A 140 11.82 2.73 13.68
C SER A 140 11.69 3.69 12.50
N MET A 141 12.56 4.69 12.43
CA MET A 141 12.60 5.65 11.33
C MET A 141 13.18 5.04 10.05
N LEU A 142 14.28 4.28 10.14
CA LEU A 142 14.85 3.58 8.97
C LEU A 142 13.93 2.46 8.48
N LEU A 143 13.33 1.71 9.40
CA LEU A 143 12.37 0.66 9.10
C LEU A 143 11.13 1.23 8.38
N GLY A 144 10.61 2.35 8.88
CA GLY A 144 9.49 3.02 8.23
C GLY A 144 9.85 3.66 6.89
N VAL A 145 11.02 4.28 6.74
CA VAL A 145 11.49 4.79 5.44
C VAL A 145 11.64 3.65 4.43
N GLY A 146 12.17 2.50 4.83
CA GLY A 146 12.26 1.31 3.99
C GLY A 146 10.89 0.78 3.57
N LEU A 147 9.98 0.59 4.52
CA LEU A 147 8.65 0.01 4.27
C LEU A 147 7.73 0.94 3.49
N PHE A 148 7.56 2.18 3.95
CA PHE A 148 6.72 3.14 3.27
C PHE A 148 7.36 3.61 1.96
N GLY A 149 8.69 3.75 1.90
CA GLY A 149 9.40 4.11 0.67
C GLY A 149 9.28 3.05 -0.42
N THR A 150 9.50 1.77 -0.10
CA THR A 150 9.34 0.67 -1.08
C THR A 150 7.90 0.53 -1.55
N THR A 151 6.92 0.69 -0.66
CA THR A 151 5.49 0.66 -1.02
C THR A 151 5.12 1.85 -1.92
N LEU A 152 5.68 3.02 -1.64
CA LEU A 152 5.43 4.22 -2.45
C LEU A 152 6.02 4.13 -3.86
N LEU A 153 7.19 3.50 -4.01
CA LEU A 153 7.80 3.28 -5.34
C LEU A 153 6.84 2.58 -6.30
N VAL A 154 6.02 1.66 -5.80
CA VAL A 154 5.03 0.93 -6.61
C VAL A 154 3.98 1.89 -7.19
N TYR A 155 3.45 2.83 -6.41
CA TYR A 155 2.47 3.80 -6.93
C TYR A 155 3.11 5.03 -7.59
N ALA A 156 4.42 5.23 -7.42
CA ALA A 156 5.18 6.25 -8.14
C ALA A 156 5.42 5.86 -9.60
N ILE A 157 5.51 4.57 -9.92
CA ILE A 157 5.75 4.06 -11.29
C ILE A 157 4.74 4.61 -12.32
N PRO A 158 3.40 4.50 -12.12
CA PRO A 158 2.43 5.07 -13.05
C PRO A 158 2.57 6.59 -13.24
N VAL A 159 2.95 7.31 -12.18
CA VAL A 159 3.15 8.77 -12.23
C VAL A 159 4.39 9.13 -13.04
N LEU A 160 5.52 8.47 -12.78
CA LEU A 160 6.80 8.72 -13.45
C LEU A 160 6.72 8.38 -14.94
N ILE A 161 6.12 7.23 -15.27
CA ILE A 161 5.89 6.82 -16.67
C ILE A 161 4.97 7.81 -17.36
N GLY A 162 3.90 8.25 -16.70
CA GLY A 162 2.98 9.24 -17.27
C GLY A 162 3.67 10.57 -17.58
N LEU A 163 4.51 11.07 -16.66
CA LEU A 163 5.28 12.30 -16.86
C LEU A 163 6.27 12.16 -18.02
N GLY A 164 6.97 11.03 -18.12
CA GLY A 164 7.90 10.75 -19.21
C GLY A 164 7.20 10.66 -20.57
N MET A 165 6.05 10.00 -20.66
CA MET A 165 5.33 9.83 -21.92
C MET A 165 4.71 11.13 -22.44
N LYS A 166 4.23 12.03 -21.55
CA LYS A 166 3.70 13.35 -21.95
C LYS A 166 4.76 14.25 -22.59
N LYS A 167 6.04 14.08 -22.22
CA LYS A 167 7.17 14.83 -22.78
C LYS A 167 7.52 14.38 -24.21
N HIS A 168 7.09 13.18 -24.63
CA HIS A 168 7.55 12.53 -25.85
C HIS A 168 6.46 12.18 -26.89
N SER A 169 5.15 12.35 -26.62
CA SER A 169 4.10 12.00 -27.61
C SER A 169 2.74 12.69 -27.39
N SER A 170 2.03 13.01 -28.48
CA SER A 170 0.70 13.65 -28.47
C SER A 170 -0.48 12.67 -28.30
N ALA A 171 -0.27 11.35 -28.38
CA ALA A 171 -1.31 10.35 -28.18
C ALA A 171 -0.84 9.21 -27.26
N LEU A 172 -1.26 9.27 -26.00
CA LEU A 172 -0.92 8.29 -24.97
C LEU A 172 -1.89 7.10 -25.05
N LYS A 173 -1.51 6.04 -25.78
CA LYS A 173 -2.27 4.79 -25.81
C LYS A 173 -2.20 4.10 -24.44
N LEU A 174 -3.36 3.73 -23.86
CA LEU A 174 -3.43 3.05 -22.55
C LEU A 174 -2.58 1.77 -22.54
N SER A 175 -2.59 1.01 -23.64
CA SER A 175 -1.78 -0.20 -23.80
C SER A 175 -0.27 0.04 -23.66
N ARG A 176 0.27 1.15 -24.19
CA ARG A 176 1.69 1.50 -24.02
C ARG A 176 2.00 1.88 -22.57
N PHE A 177 1.13 2.70 -21.96
CA PHE A 177 1.26 3.10 -20.57
C PHE A 177 1.26 1.89 -19.62
N LEU A 178 0.26 1.00 -19.75
CA LEU A 178 0.16 -0.20 -18.95
C LEU A 178 1.32 -1.16 -19.21
N ARG A 179 1.75 -1.35 -20.47
CA ARG A 179 2.91 -2.21 -20.79
C ARG A 179 4.19 -1.72 -20.09
N THR A 180 4.45 -0.41 -20.07
CA THR A 180 5.61 0.14 -19.37
C THR A 180 5.50 -0.05 -17.86
N CYS A 181 4.30 0.15 -17.29
CA CYS A 181 4.05 -0.13 -15.88
C CYS A 181 4.29 -1.62 -15.56
N TYR A 182 3.80 -2.53 -16.40
CA TYR A 182 4.03 -3.97 -16.26
C TYR A 182 5.50 -4.34 -16.25
N ILE A 183 6.30 -3.77 -17.16
CA ILE A 183 7.74 -4.02 -17.22
C ILE A 183 8.42 -3.52 -15.93
N ALA A 184 8.09 -2.31 -15.47
CA ALA A 184 8.66 -1.76 -14.24
C ALA A 184 8.30 -2.60 -13.00
N TYR A 185 7.06 -3.07 -12.88
CA TYR A 185 6.66 -3.99 -11.81
C TYR A 185 7.36 -5.35 -11.93
N LEU A 186 7.60 -5.84 -13.15
CA LEU A 186 8.30 -7.10 -13.39
C LEU A 186 9.75 -7.03 -12.94
N VAL A 187 10.43 -5.91 -13.21
CA VAL A 187 11.77 -5.64 -12.70
C VAL A 187 11.78 -5.59 -11.17
N LEU A 188 10.85 -4.86 -10.55
CA LEU A 188 10.74 -4.80 -9.08
C LEU A 188 10.51 -6.17 -8.45
N PHE A 189 9.65 -6.99 -9.05
CA PHE A 189 9.40 -8.36 -8.59
C PHE A 189 10.64 -9.23 -8.67
N LEU A 190 11.39 -9.17 -9.80
CA LEU A 190 12.63 -9.93 -9.95
C LEU A 190 13.68 -9.50 -8.92
N ILE A 191 13.83 -8.20 -8.68
CA ILE A 191 14.73 -7.68 -7.64
C ILE A 191 14.31 -8.21 -6.26
N GLY A 192 13.02 -8.16 -5.92
CA GLY A 192 12.50 -8.66 -4.65
C GLY A 192 12.68 -10.18 -4.49
N LEU A 193 12.53 -10.94 -5.57
CA LEU A 193 12.73 -12.39 -5.60
C LEU A 193 14.19 -12.76 -5.39
N VAL A 194 15.12 -12.10 -6.10
CA VAL A 194 16.57 -12.30 -5.91
C VAL A 194 16.99 -11.92 -4.49
N ALA A 195 16.52 -10.77 -3.98
CA ALA A 195 16.82 -10.33 -2.62
C ALA A 195 16.31 -11.33 -1.56
N THR A 196 15.10 -11.87 -1.73
CA THR A 196 14.53 -12.84 -0.78
C THR A 196 15.29 -14.17 -0.82
N LEU A 197 15.65 -14.65 -2.02
CA LEU A 197 16.43 -15.88 -2.18
C LEU A 197 17.87 -15.75 -1.66
N ALA A 198 18.46 -14.56 -1.73
CA ALA A 198 19.80 -14.28 -1.18
C ALA A 198 19.81 -14.23 0.35
N VAL A 199 18.68 -13.86 0.98
CA VAL A 199 18.57 -13.71 2.44
C VAL A 199 18.08 -15.00 3.12
N SER A 200 17.33 -15.87 2.45
CA SER A 200 16.86 -17.13 3.05
C SER A 200 17.96 -18.19 3.09
N SER A 201 18.55 -18.42 4.27
CA SER A 201 19.56 -19.46 4.49
C SER A 201 18.97 -20.87 4.71
N ASP A 202 17.74 -20.97 5.22
CA ASP A 202 17.10 -22.23 5.62
C ASP A 202 16.12 -22.74 4.55
N SER A 203 16.26 -24.01 4.14
CA SER A 203 15.45 -24.64 3.09
C SER A 203 13.96 -24.70 3.42
N THR A 204 13.59 -24.77 4.70
CA THR A 204 12.19 -24.94 5.13
C THR A 204 11.41 -23.62 5.03
N TYR A 205 12.05 -22.50 5.38
CA TYR A 205 11.45 -21.16 5.27
C TYR A 205 11.56 -20.56 3.86
N ARG A 206 12.45 -21.09 3.01
CA ARG A 206 12.64 -20.63 1.63
C ARG A 206 11.38 -20.78 0.78
N MET A 207 10.65 -21.89 0.92
CA MET A 207 9.40 -22.12 0.18
C MET A 207 8.27 -21.19 0.65
N TYR A 208 8.13 -20.99 1.97
CA TYR A 208 7.14 -20.05 2.52
C TYR A 208 7.44 -18.60 2.11
N ASN A 209 8.70 -18.17 2.23
CA ASN A 209 9.11 -16.83 1.82
C ASN A 209 8.95 -16.64 0.30
N PHE A 210 9.26 -17.65 -0.51
CA PHE A 210 9.01 -17.63 -1.96
C PHE A 210 7.52 -17.50 -2.29
N LEU A 211 6.65 -18.29 -1.66
CA LEU A 211 5.20 -18.20 -1.84
C LEU A 211 4.66 -16.84 -1.42
N MET A 212 5.15 -16.29 -0.31
CA MET A 212 4.77 -14.96 0.15
C MET A 212 5.26 -13.86 -0.79
N VAL A 213 6.48 -13.93 -1.34
CA VAL A 213 6.95 -13.01 -2.39
C VAL A 213 6.11 -13.12 -3.63
N LEU A 214 5.73 -14.34 -4.04
CA LEU A 214 4.91 -14.57 -5.21
C LEU A 214 3.49 -13.99 -5.03
N LEU A 215 2.87 -14.23 -3.88
CA LEU A 215 1.57 -13.65 -3.51
C LEU A 215 1.64 -12.12 -3.43
N SER A 216 2.65 -11.59 -2.75
CA SER A 216 2.90 -10.15 -2.65
C SER A 216 3.10 -9.55 -4.04
N GLY A 217 3.94 -10.17 -4.87
CA GLY A 217 4.18 -9.81 -6.25
C GLY A 217 2.87 -9.70 -7.02
N VAL A 218 2.05 -10.75 -7.02
CA VAL A 218 0.75 -10.75 -7.72
C VAL A 218 -0.14 -9.58 -7.26
N ILE A 219 -0.19 -9.28 -5.96
CA ILE A 219 -0.96 -8.15 -5.42
C ILE A 219 -0.39 -6.81 -5.93
N ILE A 220 0.93 -6.67 -5.89
CA ILE A 220 1.68 -5.49 -6.38
C ILE A 220 1.45 -5.26 -7.88
N PHE A 221 1.38 -6.33 -8.66
CA PHE A 221 1.12 -6.28 -10.10
C PHE A 221 -0.34 -5.91 -10.42
N THR A 222 -1.29 -6.48 -9.70
CA THR A 222 -2.70 -6.43 -10.06
C THR A 222 -3.40 -5.19 -9.53
N ALA A 223 -3.06 -4.72 -8.33
CA ALA A 223 -3.78 -3.63 -7.68
C ALA A 223 -3.68 -2.28 -8.43
N PRO A 224 -2.48 -1.79 -8.83
CA PRO A 224 -2.38 -0.50 -9.54
C PRO A 224 -3.05 -0.57 -10.92
N VAL A 225 -2.95 -1.70 -11.62
CA VAL A 225 -3.56 -1.89 -12.95
C VAL A 225 -5.09 -1.93 -12.85
N LEU A 226 -5.64 -2.64 -11.87
CA LEU A 226 -7.07 -2.71 -11.64
C LEU A 226 -7.63 -1.31 -11.30
N THR A 227 -6.89 -0.55 -10.50
CA THR A 227 -7.24 0.82 -10.11
C THR A 227 -7.23 1.77 -11.33
N VAL A 228 -6.24 1.66 -12.23
CA VAL A 228 -6.23 2.41 -13.50
C VAL A 228 -7.41 2.00 -14.41
N TYR A 229 -7.69 0.69 -14.53
CA TYR A 229 -8.83 0.20 -15.33
C TYR A 229 -10.15 0.76 -14.82
N ARG A 230 -10.39 0.68 -13.50
CA ARG A 230 -11.60 1.21 -12.89
C ARG A 230 -11.74 2.71 -13.06
N MET A 231 -10.64 3.46 -12.86
CA MET A 231 -10.63 4.89 -13.17
C MET A 231 -11.05 5.14 -14.62
N LYS A 232 -10.46 4.44 -15.60
CA LYS A 232 -10.85 4.61 -17.01
C LYS A 232 -12.33 4.30 -17.26
N THR A 233 -12.84 3.21 -16.69
CA THR A 233 -14.25 2.83 -16.86
C THR A 233 -15.21 3.90 -16.34
N VAL A 234 -14.82 4.68 -15.33
CA VAL A 234 -15.66 5.71 -14.72
C VAL A 234 -15.47 7.06 -15.39
N ILE A 235 -14.22 7.46 -15.67
CA ILE A 235 -13.90 8.79 -16.23
C ILE A 235 -14.52 8.98 -17.61
N LYS A 236 -14.68 7.90 -18.39
CA LYS A 236 -15.35 7.95 -19.71
C LYS A 236 -16.79 8.46 -19.65
N TYR A 237 -17.48 8.29 -18.52
CA TYR A 237 -18.87 8.72 -18.33
C TYR A 237 -19.01 9.97 -17.45
N LEU A 238 -17.89 10.58 -17.03
CA LEU A 238 -17.90 11.80 -16.24
C LEU A 238 -18.08 13.01 -17.15
N ASP A 239 -19.04 13.87 -16.80
CA ASP A 239 -19.16 15.19 -17.41
C ASP A 239 -17.95 16.04 -16.99
N GLN A 240 -17.21 16.58 -17.97
CA GLN A 240 -16.02 17.40 -17.75
C GLN A 240 -16.37 18.77 -17.16
N THR A 241 -17.62 19.20 -17.26
CA THR A 241 -18.10 20.49 -16.75
C THR A 241 -18.52 20.43 -15.28
N ASP A 242 -18.88 19.24 -14.77
CA ASP A 242 -19.25 19.05 -13.37
C ASP A 242 -18.01 18.82 -12.47
N MET A 243 -17.42 19.93 -12.04
CA MET A 243 -16.26 19.94 -11.14
C MET A 243 -16.53 19.26 -9.79
N VAL A 244 -17.79 19.23 -9.32
CA VAL A 244 -18.16 18.64 -8.03
C VAL A 244 -18.15 17.12 -8.15
N ALA A 245 -18.75 16.57 -9.19
CA ALA A 245 -18.72 15.13 -9.46
C ALA A 245 -17.29 14.64 -9.68
N ILE A 246 -16.48 15.36 -10.46
CA ILE A 246 -15.07 15.04 -10.68
C ILE A 246 -14.33 14.96 -9.35
N LYS A 247 -14.52 15.95 -8.46
CA LYS A 247 -13.81 15.97 -7.18
C LYS A 247 -14.22 14.84 -6.25
N LYS A 248 -15.50 14.46 -6.23
CA LYS A 248 -15.99 13.32 -5.43
C LYS A 248 -15.39 12.00 -5.90
N TRP A 249 -15.33 11.78 -7.21
CA TRP A 249 -14.67 10.60 -7.77
C TRP A 249 -13.17 10.58 -7.51
N GLU A 250 -12.50 11.73 -7.63
CA GLU A 250 -11.07 11.85 -7.29
C GLU A 250 -10.82 11.44 -5.84
N LEU A 251 -11.60 11.98 -4.89
CA LEU A 251 -11.47 11.64 -3.46
C LEU A 251 -11.79 10.16 -3.15
N PHE A 252 -12.71 9.55 -3.89
CA PHE A 252 -13.01 8.14 -3.78
C PHE A 252 -11.83 7.29 -4.26
N PHE A 253 -11.28 7.56 -5.44
CA PHE A 253 -10.16 6.79 -5.97
C PHE A 253 -8.88 6.99 -5.16
N VAL A 254 -8.65 8.17 -4.58
CA VAL A 254 -7.55 8.40 -3.63
C VAL A 254 -7.75 7.55 -2.37
N PHE A 255 -8.97 7.46 -1.84
CA PHE A 255 -9.27 6.64 -0.67
C PHE A 255 -9.04 5.15 -0.95
N GLU A 256 -9.50 4.67 -2.11
CA GLU A 256 -9.29 3.29 -2.55
C GLU A 256 -7.79 2.98 -2.72
N ALA A 257 -7.04 3.85 -3.42
CA ALA A 257 -5.60 3.70 -3.62
C ALA A 257 -4.83 3.72 -2.30
N LEU A 258 -5.17 4.61 -1.36
CA LEU A 258 -4.57 4.62 -0.02
C LEU A 258 -4.85 3.32 0.72
N THR A 259 -6.08 2.81 0.69
CA THR A 259 -6.41 1.53 1.33
C THR A 259 -5.56 0.39 0.77
N GLN A 260 -5.41 0.32 -0.56
CA GLN A 260 -4.56 -0.68 -1.22
C GLN A 260 -3.08 -0.54 -0.83
N LEU A 261 -2.55 0.69 -0.80
CA LEU A 261 -1.19 0.99 -0.36
C LEU A 261 -0.94 0.55 1.08
N MET A 262 -1.88 0.82 2.00
CA MET A 262 -1.77 0.39 3.39
C MET A 262 -1.78 -1.14 3.51
N GLN A 263 -2.67 -1.84 2.80
CA GLN A 263 -2.70 -3.31 2.78
C GLN A 263 -1.39 -3.90 2.25
N MET A 264 -0.86 -3.32 1.17
CA MET A 264 0.41 -3.75 0.58
C MET A 264 1.58 -3.59 1.56
N ALA A 265 1.66 -2.47 2.28
CA ALA A 265 2.66 -2.26 3.32
C ALA A 265 2.50 -3.27 4.48
N VAL A 266 1.28 -3.64 4.87
CA VAL A 266 1.05 -4.72 5.85
C VAL A 266 1.59 -6.06 5.36
N TYR A 267 1.41 -6.42 4.08
CA TYR A 267 1.97 -7.65 3.53
C TYR A 267 3.50 -7.66 3.52
N LEU A 268 4.13 -6.53 3.17
CA LEU A 268 5.60 -6.40 3.25
C LEU A 268 6.10 -6.55 4.69
N VAL A 269 5.42 -5.98 5.66
CA VAL A 269 5.76 -6.17 7.08
C VAL A 269 5.64 -7.64 7.48
N ARG A 270 4.57 -8.34 7.07
CA ARG A 270 4.42 -9.79 7.37
C ARG A 270 5.55 -10.62 6.76
N LEU A 271 5.98 -10.28 5.54
CA LEU A 271 7.14 -10.92 4.90
C LEU A 271 8.41 -10.71 5.74
N LEU A 272 8.67 -9.47 6.17
CA LEU A 272 9.81 -9.16 7.03
C LEU A 272 9.75 -9.91 8.37
N CYS A 273 8.59 -9.99 9.03
CA CYS A 273 8.43 -10.76 10.26
C CYS A 273 8.77 -12.24 10.06
N SER A 274 8.34 -12.83 8.94
CA SER A 274 8.67 -14.22 8.60
C SER A 274 10.16 -14.44 8.40
N LEU A 275 10.82 -13.52 7.68
CA LEU A 275 12.26 -13.58 7.45
C LEU A 275 13.04 -13.51 8.78
N CYS A 276 12.65 -12.60 9.68
CA CYS A 276 13.26 -12.49 11.01
C CYS A 276 12.96 -13.71 11.89
N ALA A 277 11.74 -14.26 11.85
CA ALA A 277 11.40 -15.46 12.60
C ALA A 277 12.19 -16.69 12.11
N GLY A 278 12.30 -16.89 10.80
CA GLY A 278 13.06 -18.01 10.22
C GLY A 278 14.53 -18.00 10.60
N SER A 279 15.15 -16.82 10.72
CA SER A 279 16.53 -16.70 11.21
C SER A 279 16.71 -17.07 12.69
N ILE A 280 15.71 -16.80 13.55
CA ILE A 280 15.76 -17.18 14.98
C ILE A 280 15.78 -18.72 15.12
N TYR A 281 14.91 -19.41 14.39
CA TYR A 281 14.86 -20.88 14.43
C TYR A 281 16.13 -21.52 13.82
N SER A 282 16.71 -20.89 12.80
CA SER A 282 17.96 -21.36 12.20
C SER A 282 19.18 -21.17 13.12
N SER A 283 19.22 -20.15 13.98
CA SER A 283 20.33 -19.99 14.95
C SER A 283 20.19 -20.99 16.11
N SER A 284 18.98 -21.24 16.59
CA SER A 284 18.71 -22.18 17.68
C SER A 284 18.93 -23.66 17.34
N SER A 285 19.04 -24.04 16.06
CA SER A 285 19.37 -25.42 15.65
C SER A 285 20.88 -25.67 15.48
N LYS A 286 21.70 -24.64 15.67
CA LYS A 286 23.17 -24.74 15.61
C LYS A 286 23.84 -24.83 16.98
N ASP A 287 23.06 -24.69 18.05
CA ASP A 287 23.44 -24.94 19.45
C ASP A 287 22.84 -26.28 19.91
#